data_AF-A0A0A9YZ38-F1
#
_entry.id   AF-A0A0A9YZ38-F1
#
_cell.length_a   1.000
_cell.length_b   1.000
_cell.length_c   1.000
_cell.angle_alpha   90.00
_cell.angle_beta   90.00
_cell.angle_gamma   90.00
#
_symmetry.space_group_name_H-M   'P 1'
#
loop_
_entity.id
_entity.type
_entity.pdbx_description
1 polymer ?
#
loop_
_entity_poly.entity_id
_entity_poly.type
_entity_poly.pdbx_seq_one_letter_code
_entity_poly.pdbx_strand_id
1 'polypeptide(L)'
;MEYCANNLYRRIRSGSGSGAGVRMTESEICHVLLAVTSAVGYLHSQQPPIAHRDIRPENILINNSQTGAMAYKLCNFGSATTEAYKCETREEASLAIADIEKHTNPGFRAPEMADP
;
A
#
# COMPACT_ATOMS: atom_id res chain seq x y z
N MET A 1 5.13 1.82 17.29
CA MET A 1 4.24 2.45 16.29
C MET A 1 3.03 2.99 17.04
N GLU A 2 2.48 4.14 16.64
CA GLU A 2 1.24 4.66 17.24
C GLU A 2 0.08 3.68 17.01
N TYR A 3 -0.89 3.65 17.93
CA TYR A 3 -2.04 2.76 17.81
C TYR A 3 -3.12 3.38 16.91
N CYS A 4 -3.56 2.63 15.89
CA CYS A 4 -4.69 2.97 15.03
C CYS A 4 -5.71 1.84 15.08
N ALA A 5 -6.94 2.14 15.55
CA ALA A 5 -7.96 1.11 15.78
C ALA A 5 -8.59 0.54 14.50
N ASN A 6 -8.46 1.24 13.37
CA ASN A 6 -9.14 0.91 12.12
C ASN A 6 -8.22 1.02 10.90
N ASN A 7 -8.64 0.45 9.77
CA ASN A 7 -7.95 0.56 8.48
C ASN A 7 -8.92 0.84 7.33
N LEU A 8 -8.36 1.22 6.19
CA LEU A 8 -9.13 1.61 5.02
C LEU A 8 -9.98 0.46 4.48
N TYR A 9 -9.49 -0.78 4.52
CA TYR A 9 -10.26 -1.97 4.11
C TYR A 9 -11.58 -2.09 4.88
N ARG A 10 -11.54 -1.99 6.21
CA ARG A 10 -12.75 -2.01 7.04
C ARG A 10 -13.64 -0.81 6.72
N ARG A 11 -13.09 0.41 6.60
CA ARG A 11 -13.86 1.62 6.25
C ARG A 11 -14.62 1.48 4.92
N ILE A 12 -14.03 0.82 3.93
CA ILE A 12 -14.66 0.52 2.64
C ILE A 12 -15.74 -0.57 2.78
N ARG A 13 -15.53 -1.59 3.63
CA ARG A 13 -16.43 -2.74 3.78
C ARG A 13 -17.52 -2.60 4.85
N SER A 14 -17.43 -1.64 5.76
CA SER A 14 -18.39 -1.41 6.86
C SER A 14 -19.84 -1.15 6.42
N GLY A 15 -20.15 -1.13 5.13
CA GLY A 15 -21.50 -1.06 4.57
C GLY A 15 -22.35 -2.35 4.59
N SER A 16 -21.94 -3.40 5.30
CA SER A 16 -22.48 -4.76 5.12
C SER A 16 -23.54 -5.15 6.16
N GLY A 17 -24.68 -4.45 6.15
CA GLY A 17 -25.84 -4.83 6.98
C GLY A 17 -27.21 -4.38 6.46
N SER A 18 -27.26 -3.38 5.56
CA SER A 18 -28.54 -2.81 5.11
C SER A 18 -28.45 -2.20 3.71
N GLY A 19 -28.07 -2.97 2.68
CA GLY A 19 -28.27 -2.66 1.26
C GLY A 19 -27.67 -1.38 0.65
N ALA A 20 -27.19 -0.43 1.44
CA ALA A 20 -26.64 0.85 1.05
C ALA A 20 -25.36 1.07 1.85
N GLY A 21 -24.25 0.55 1.34
CA GLY A 21 -22.95 0.83 1.95
C GLY A 21 -22.64 2.33 1.88
N VAL A 22 -22.18 2.91 2.99
CA VAL A 22 -21.73 4.32 3.03
C VAL A 22 -20.46 4.43 2.19
N ARG A 23 -20.64 4.85 0.94
CA ARG A 23 -19.53 5.15 0.03
C ARG A 23 -18.65 6.22 0.65
N MET A 24 -17.35 6.14 0.37
CA MET A 24 -16.45 7.23 0.70
C MET A 24 -16.80 8.44 -0.13
N THR A 25 -16.77 9.61 0.49
CA THR A 25 -16.89 10.89 -0.22
C THR A 25 -15.62 11.15 -1.01
N GLU A 26 -15.71 11.96 -2.06
CA GLU A 26 -14.53 12.39 -2.84
C GLU A 26 -13.47 13.04 -1.95
N SER A 27 -13.89 13.84 -0.97
CA SER A 27 -12.99 14.47 0.01
C SER A 27 -12.22 13.42 0.83
N GLU A 28 -12.87 12.37 1.33
CA GLU A 28 -12.19 11.28 2.03
C GLU A 28 -11.20 10.55 1.11
N ILE A 29 -11.56 10.31 -0.16
CA ILE A 29 -10.67 9.68 -1.15
C ILE A 29 -9.45 10.57 -1.39
N CYS A 30 -9.63 11.88 -1.57
CA CYS A 30 -8.52 12.83 -1.72
C CYS A 30 -7.59 12.83 -0.50
N HIS A 31 -8.12 12.76 0.72
CA HIS A 31 -7.30 12.68 1.93
C HIS A 31 -6.48 11.39 1.99
N VAL A 32 -7.06 10.24 1.64
CA VAL A 32 -6.33 8.97 1.54
C VAL A 32 -5.22 9.06 0.51
N LEU A 33 -5.55 9.53 -0.71
CA LEU A 33 -4.58 9.63 -1.80
C LEU A 33 -3.42 10.54 -1.39
N LEU A 34 -3.71 11.74 -0.87
CA LEU A 34 -2.68 12.68 -0.43
C LEU A 34 -1.75 12.07 0.63
N ALA A 35 -2.30 11.37 1.62
CA ALA A 35 -1.49 10.73 2.67
C ALA A 35 -0.60 9.62 2.10
N VAL A 36 -1.17 8.73 1.28
CA VAL A 36 -0.45 7.60 0.67
C VAL A 36 0.62 8.10 -0.29
N THR A 37 0.31 9.02 -1.19
CA THR A 37 1.30 9.55 -2.14
C THR A 37 2.40 10.34 -1.45
N SER A 38 2.10 11.03 -0.35
CA SER A 38 3.12 11.73 0.45
C SER A 38 4.07 10.73 1.12
N ALA A 39 3.54 9.64 1.70
CA ALA A 39 4.36 8.59 2.29
C ALA A 39 5.22 7.89 1.24
N VAL A 40 4.64 7.54 0.08
CA VAL A 40 5.37 6.93 -1.05
C VAL A 40 6.45 7.88 -1.58
N GLY A 41 6.13 9.17 -1.74
CA GLY A 41 7.09 10.19 -2.15
C GLY A 41 8.28 10.29 -1.20
N TYR A 42 8.03 10.24 0.11
CA TYR A 42 9.09 10.19 1.12
C TYR A 42 9.95 8.93 1.02
N LEU A 43 9.36 7.74 0.82
CA LEU A 43 10.11 6.49 0.67
C LEU A 43 10.99 6.50 -0.58
N HIS A 44 10.45 7.00 -1.69
CA HIS A 44 11.17 7.07 -2.96
C HIS A 44 12.27 8.14 -2.95
N SER A 45 12.21 9.14 -2.05
CA SER A 45 13.26 10.16 -1.90
C SER A 45 14.44 9.70 -1.04
N GLN A 46 14.41 8.50 -0.46
CA GLN A 46 15.53 7.97 0.31
C GLN A 46 16.69 7.56 -0.60
N GLN A 47 17.88 7.39 -0.02
CA GLN A 47 19.07 6.93 -0.74
C GLN A 47 19.65 5.70 -0.03
N PRO A 48 19.48 4.47 -0.57
CA PRO A 48 18.75 4.14 -1.80
C PRO A 48 17.21 4.32 -1.67
N PRO A 49 16.48 4.50 -2.79
CA PRO A 49 15.02 4.57 -2.79
C PRO A 49 14.38 3.31 -2.22
N ILE A 50 13.30 3.46 -1.44
CA ILE A 50 12.61 2.34 -0.80
C ILE A 50 11.28 2.07 -1.51
N ALA A 51 11.08 0.87 -2.06
CA ALA A 51 9.81 0.40 -2.58
C ALA A 51 9.00 -0.31 -1.49
N HIS A 52 7.75 0.11 -1.23
CA HIS A 52 6.89 -0.49 -0.20
C HIS A 52 6.36 -1.89 -0.57
N ARG A 53 6.02 -2.11 -1.85
CA ARG A 53 5.53 -3.36 -2.47
C ARG A 53 4.22 -3.98 -1.97
N ASP A 54 3.68 -3.53 -0.84
CA ASP A 54 2.38 -3.99 -0.31
C ASP A 54 1.40 -2.83 0.00
N ILE A 55 1.21 -1.91 -0.96
CA ILE A 55 0.25 -0.80 -0.81
C ILE A 55 -1.15 -1.32 -1.13
N ARG A 56 -1.99 -1.40 -0.10
CA ARG A 56 -3.37 -1.90 -0.17
C ARG A 56 -4.21 -1.35 0.98
N PRO A 57 -5.56 -1.37 0.89
CA PRO A 57 -6.43 -0.80 1.92
C PRO A 57 -6.22 -1.36 3.33
N GLU A 58 -5.77 -2.59 3.48
CA GLU A 58 -5.49 -3.24 4.76
C GLU A 58 -4.29 -2.62 5.49
N ASN A 59 -3.33 -2.09 4.72
CA ASN A 59 -2.09 -1.48 5.21
C ASN A 59 -2.17 0.05 5.30
N ILE A 60 -3.36 0.63 5.12
CA ILE A 60 -3.62 2.05 5.33
C ILE A 60 -4.42 2.18 6.63
N LEU A 61 -3.74 2.54 7.70
CA LEU A 61 -4.30 2.73 9.03
C LEU A 61 -5.07 4.05 9.12
N ILE A 62 -6.10 4.08 9.96
CA ILE A 62 -6.90 5.27 10.26
C ILE A 62 -6.72 5.64 11.73
N ASN A 63 -6.16 6.83 11.98
CA ASN A 63 -6.07 7.44 13.30
C ASN A 63 -7.25 8.41 13.50
N ASN A 64 -8.25 7.97 14.27
CA ASN A 64 -9.47 8.76 14.56
C ASN A 64 -9.22 10.01 15.40
N SER A 65 -8.03 10.19 15.99
CA SER A 65 -7.66 11.42 16.71
C SER A 65 -7.20 12.54 15.76
N GLN A 66 -6.96 12.23 14.49
CA GLN A 66 -6.53 13.17 13.47
C GLN A 66 -7.62 13.33 12.40
N THR A 67 -7.54 14.41 11.63
CA THR A 67 -8.50 14.75 10.58
C THR A 67 -7.78 14.98 9.26
N GLY A 68 -8.56 15.00 8.16
CA GLY A 68 -8.02 15.16 6.82
C GLY A 68 -7.03 14.06 6.46
N ALA A 69 -6.00 14.42 5.67
CA ALA A 69 -4.96 13.47 5.24
C ALA A 69 -4.14 12.89 6.41
N MET A 70 -3.98 13.63 7.51
CA MET A 70 -3.18 13.16 8.66
C MET A 70 -3.81 11.95 9.36
N ALA A 71 -5.12 11.77 9.21
CA ALA A 71 -5.81 10.58 9.72
C ALA A 71 -5.33 9.28 9.07
N TYR A 72 -4.68 9.31 7.92
CA TYR A 72 -4.30 8.10 7.16
C TYR A 72 -2.79 7.87 7.20
N LYS A 73 -2.39 6.62 7.48
CA LYS A 73 -0.98 6.26 7.66
C LYS A 73 -0.69 4.94 6.96
N LEU A 74 0.36 4.92 6.13
CA LEU A 74 0.86 3.70 5.51
C LEU A 74 1.65 2.87 6.54
N CYS A 75 1.39 1.57 6.60
CA CYS A 75 2.06 0.65 7.50
C CYS A 75 2.48 -0.64 6.77
N ASN A 76 3.08 -1.58 7.53
CA ASN A 76 3.52 -2.90 7.06
C ASN A 76 4.68 -2.86 6.03
N PHE A 77 5.85 -2.46 6.52
CA PHE A 77 7.10 -2.41 5.74
C PHE A 77 7.82 -3.76 5.65
N GLY A 78 7.20 -4.87 6.07
CA GLY A 78 7.83 -6.20 6.03
C GLY A 78 8.16 -6.67 4.61
N SER A 79 7.46 -6.14 3.62
CA SER A 79 7.72 -6.36 2.20
C SER A 79 8.56 -5.25 1.57
N ALA A 80 8.99 -4.23 2.29
CA ALA A 80 9.74 -3.13 1.68
C ALA A 80 11.15 -3.57 1.24
N THR A 81 11.67 -2.96 0.18
CA THR A 81 13.02 -3.25 -0.32
C THR A 81 13.66 -1.99 -0.92
N THR A 82 14.99 -1.98 -0.96
CA THR A 82 15.79 -1.01 -1.73
C THR A 82 16.37 -1.63 -3.00
N GLU A 83 16.17 -2.93 -3.19
CA GLU A 83 16.66 -3.67 -4.35
C GLU A 83 15.81 -3.35 -5.58
N ALA A 84 16.49 -3.09 -6.69
CA ALA A 84 15.88 -2.99 -8.01
C ALA A 84 16.43 -4.13 -8.87
N TYR A 85 15.57 -5.06 -9.26
CA TYR A 85 15.97 -6.19 -10.09
C TYR A 85 16.26 -5.72 -11.51
N LYS A 86 17.43 -6.13 -12.03
CA LYS A 86 17.75 -6.09 -13.45
C LYS A 86 17.77 -7.54 -13.92
N CYS A 87 16.79 -7.91 -14.73
CA CYS A 87 16.67 -9.28 -15.24
C CYS A 87 17.42 -9.38 -16.58
N GLU A 88 18.76 -9.41 -16.54
CA GLU A 88 19.59 -9.59 -17.74
C GLU A 88 19.78 -11.07 -18.08
N THR A 89 19.74 -11.92 -17.06
CA THR A 89 19.84 -13.38 -17.17
C THR A 89 18.55 -14.08 -16.75
N ARG A 90 18.39 -15.34 -17.17
CA ARG A 90 17.24 -16.18 -16.82
C ARG A 90 17.22 -16.51 -15.32
N GLU A 91 18.39 -16.65 -14.72
CA GLU A 91 18.59 -16.93 -13.31
C GLU A 91 18.14 -15.73 -12.46
N GLU A 92 18.54 -14.51 -12.83
CA GLU A 92 18.09 -13.28 -12.18
C GLU A 92 16.58 -13.08 -12.30
N ALA A 93 16.02 -13.34 -13.49
CA ALA A 93 14.56 -13.31 -13.69
C ALA A 93 13.85 -14.29 -12.76
N SER A 94 14.35 -15.52 -12.64
CA SER A 94 13.79 -16.55 -11.74
C SER A 94 13.82 -16.13 -10.27
N LEU A 95 14.90 -15.47 -9.83
CA LEU A 95 15.04 -14.94 -8.48
C LEU A 95 14.08 -13.78 -8.21
N ALA A 96 13.95 -12.86 -9.17
CA ALA A 96 13.01 -11.74 -9.07
C ALA A 96 11.56 -12.23 -8.97
N ILE A 97 11.18 -13.22 -9.78
CA ILE A 97 9.84 -13.85 -9.74
C ILE A 97 9.57 -14.45 -8.36
N ALA A 98 10.49 -15.25 -7.83
CA ALA A 98 10.33 -15.88 -6.52
C ALA A 98 10.21 -14.85 -5.38
N ASP A 99 10.95 -13.74 -5.48
CA ASP A 99 10.87 -12.65 -4.51
C ASP A 99 9.54 -11.89 -4.59
N ILE A 100 9.07 -11.56 -5.80
CA ILE A 100 7.76 -10.95 -6.05
C ILE A 100 6.65 -11.85 -5.50
N GLU A 101 6.71 -13.16 -5.78
CA GLU A 101 5.72 -14.13 -5.29
C GLU A 101 5.58 -14.14 -3.78
N LYS A 102 6.71 -14.01 -3.08
CA LYS A 102 6.77 -14.05 -1.63
C LYS A 102 6.37 -12.74 -0.95
N HIS A 103 6.71 -11.59 -1.54
CA HIS A 103 6.62 -10.30 -0.85
C HIS A 103 5.52 -9.36 -1.38
N THR A 104 4.74 -9.76 -2.38
CA THR A 104 3.66 -8.92 -2.94
C THR A 104 2.30 -9.60 -2.88
N ASN A 105 1.22 -8.82 -2.80
CA ASN A 105 -0.12 -9.35 -2.90
C ASN A 105 -0.60 -9.42 -4.38
N PRO A 106 -1.00 -10.60 -4.89
CA PRO A 106 -1.37 -10.76 -6.31
C PRO A 106 -2.43 -9.78 -6.83
N GLY A 107 -3.43 -9.41 -6.01
CA GLY A 107 -4.50 -8.49 -6.42
C GLY A 107 -4.08 -7.02 -6.51
N PHE A 108 -2.87 -6.69 -6.06
CA PHE A 108 -2.32 -5.32 -6.03
C PHE A 108 -0.97 -5.22 -6.76
N ARG A 109 -0.58 -6.26 -7.51
CA ARG A 109 0.63 -6.22 -8.34
C ARG A 109 0.45 -5.24 -9.50
N ALA A 110 1.51 -4.50 -9.79
CA ALA A 110 1.64 -3.79 -11.07
C ALA A 110 1.87 -4.80 -12.21
N PRO A 111 1.59 -4.42 -13.48
CA PRO A 111 1.67 -5.34 -14.62
C PRO A 111 3.01 -6.07 -14.76
N GLU A 112 4.12 -5.37 -14.57
CA GLU A 112 5.48 -5.91 -14.64
C GLU A 112 5.81 -6.95 -13.54
N MET A 113 4.99 -7.02 -12.49
CA MET A 113 5.09 -8.04 -11.44
C MET A 113 4.12 -9.21 -11.64
N ALA A 114 3.09 -9.04 -12.49
CA ALA A 114 2.09 -10.05 -12.78
C ALA A 114 2.44 -10.87 -14.03
N ASP A 115 3.12 -10.26 -14.99
CA ASP A 115 3.68 -10.88 -16.20
C ASP A 115 5.17 -10.50 -16.31
N PRO A 116 6.04 -11.08 -15.46
CA PRO A 116 7.46 -10.74 -15.35
C PRO A 116 8.35 -11.33 -16.45
#